data_AF-A0A2E5JKT7-F1
#
_entry.id   AF-A0A2E5JKT7-F1
#
_cell.length_a   1.000
_cell.length_b   1.000
_cell.length_c   1.000
_cell.angle_alpha   90.00
_cell.angle_beta   90.00
_cell.angle_gamma   90.00
#
_symmetry.space_group_name_H-M   'P 1'
#
loop_
_entity.id
_entity.type
_entity.pdbx_description
1 polymer ?
#
loop_
_entity_poly.entity_id
_entity_poly.type
_entity_poly.pdbx_seq_one_letter_code
_entity_poly.pdbx_strand_id
1 'polypeptide(L)' 'MYVCICNNITEDQVKNVVAKGLTGKDALSHLGVGSGCGICVMDAIDRLSHDQNATAPNLTQALPSNK' A
#
# COMPACT_ATOMS: atom_id res chain seq x y z
N MET A 1 2.55 -6.83 2.79
CA MET A 1 3.75 -6.70 3.66
C MET A 1 3.41 -5.90 4.94
N TYR A 2 4.28 -5.84 5.96
CA TYR A 2 4.14 -4.85 7.04
C TYR A 2 4.64 -3.47 6.59
N VAL A 3 3.81 -2.45 6.82
CA VAL A 3 4.13 -1.04 6.57
C VAL A 3 4.67 -0.37 7.83
N CYS A 4 4.08 -0.64 9.01
CA CYS A 4 4.56 -0.12 10.29
C CYS A 4 4.67 -1.25 11.31
N ILE A 5 5.88 -1.53 11.78
CA ILE A 5 6.11 -2.59 12.78
C ILE A 5 5.63 -2.17 14.17
N CYS A 6 5.85 -0.90 14.57
CA CYS A 6 5.45 -0.39 15.89
C CYS A 6 3.97 -0.58 16.19
N ASN A 7 3.13 -0.35 15.18
CA ASN A 7 1.67 -0.40 15.30
C ASN A 7 1.05 -1.61 14.60
N ASN A 8 1.89 -2.57 14.17
CA ASN A 8 1.48 -3.79 13.48
C ASN A 8 0.56 -3.55 12.27
N ILE A 9 0.88 -2.51 11.48
CA ILE A 9 0.10 -2.08 10.33
C ILE A 9 0.60 -2.78 9.07
N THR A 10 -0.30 -3.41 8.36
CA THR A 10 -0.05 -4.13 7.10
C THR A 10 -0.46 -3.30 5.90
N GLU A 11 0.10 -3.66 4.76
CA GLU A 11 -0.20 -3.06 3.46
C GLU A 11 -1.67 -3.24 3.07
N ASP A 12 -2.26 -4.40 3.39
CA ASP A 12 -3.68 -4.65 3.12
C ASP A 12 -4.59 -3.72 3.94
N GLN A 13 -4.20 -3.40 5.17
CA GLN A 13 -4.91 -2.40 5.98
C GLN A 13 -4.82 -1.01 5.34
N VAL A 14 -3.64 -0.62 4.84
CA VAL A 14 -3.47 0.65 4.12
C VAL A 14 -4.33 0.68 2.86
N LYS A 15 -4.29 -0.37 2.03
CA LYS A 15 -5.10 -0.50 0.81
C LYS A 15 -6.60 -0.45 1.10
N ASN A 16 -7.06 -1.12 2.15
CA ASN A 16 -8.46 -1.10 2.56
C ASN A 16 -8.95 0.30 2.97
N VAL A 17 -8.09 1.11 3.59
CA VAL A 17 -8.45 2.48 3.99
C VAL A 17 -8.43 3.42 2.77
N VAL A 18 -7.45 3.28 1.89
CA VAL A 18 -7.40 4.04 0.62
C VAL A 18 -8.59 3.70 -0.28
N ALA A 19 -9.00 2.42 -0.34
CA ALA A 19 -10.18 1.97 -1.09
C ALA A 19 -11.50 2.59 -0.58
N LYS A 20 -11.54 3.08 0.67
CA LYS A 20 -12.68 3.83 1.23
C LYS A 20 -12.68 5.30 0.81
N GLY A 21 -11.74 5.73 -0.04
CA GLY A 21 -11.64 7.09 -0.56
C GLY A 21 -10.76 8.03 0.28
N LEU A 22 -10.05 7.51 1.29
CA LEU A 22 -9.06 8.32 2.00
C LEU A 22 -7.83 8.51 1.11
N THR A 23 -7.29 9.73 1.12
CA THR A 23 -6.01 10.00 0.45
C THR A 23 -4.90 9.20 1.13
N GLY A 24 -3.81 8.88 0.41
CA GLY A 24 -2.71 8.09 0.98
C GLY A 24 -2.18 8.65 2.31
N LYS A 25 -1.98 9.97 2.39
CA LYS A 25 -1.52 10.63 3.63
C LYS A 25 -2.55 10.52 4.77
N ASP A 26 -3.83 10.70 4.45
CA ASP A 26 -4.90 10.58 5.44
C ASP A 26 -5.06 9.14 5.91
N ALA A 27 -4.91 8.17 5.02
CA ALA A 27 -4.93 6.74 5.34
C ALA A 27 -3.79 6.37 6.30
N LEU A 28 -2.56 6.84 6.05
CA LEU A 28 -1.43 6.64 6.96
C LEU A 28 -1.69 7.26 8.33
N SER A 29 -2.20 8.49 8.36
CA SER A 29 -2.50 9.20 9.60
C SER A 29 -3.62 8.52 10.39
N HIS A 30 -4.66 8.05 9.69
CA HIS A 30 -5.80 7.34 10.28
C HIS A 30 -5.41 6.00 10.89
N LEU A 31 -4.49 5.27 10.25
CA LEU A 31 -3.95 4.01 10.76
C LEU A 31 -2.90 4.21 11.86
N GLY A 32 -2.40 5.44 12.06
CA GLY A 32 -1.34 5.75 13.01
C GLY A 32 0.06 5.37 12.52
N VAL A 33 0.29 5.28 11.20
CA VAL A 33 1.64 5.04 10.68
C VAL A 33 2.54 6.22 11.09
N GLY A 34 3.66 5.90 11.73
CA GLY A 34 4.64 6.91 12.17
C GLY A 34 4.47 7.46 13.58
N SER A 35 3.43 7.06 14.33
CA SER A 35 3.24 7.53 15.71
C SER A 35 4.22 6.92 16.73
N GLY A 36 4.96 5.88 16.36
CA GLY A 36 6.03 5.28 17.15
C GLY A 36 7.41 5.85 16.82
N CYS A 37 8.25 5.07 16.15
CA CYS A 37 9.63 5.46 15.82
C CYS A 37 9.77 6.32 14.54
N GLY A 38 8.70 6.48 13.75
CA GLY A 38 8.70 7.31 12.54
C GLY A 38 9.44 6.76 11.31
N ILE A 39 10.27 5.70 11.44
CA ILE A 39 11.12 5.23 10.33
C ILE A 39 10.32 4.78 9.09
N CYS A 40 9.13 4.24 9.30
CA CYS A 40 8.25 3.76 8.23
C CYS A 40 7.57 4.87 7.41
N VAL A 41 7.60 6.12 7.86
CA VAL A 41 6.79 7.20 7.26
C VAL A 41 7.23 7.49 5.83
N MET A 42 8.54 7.61 5.59
CA MET A 42 9.05 7.92 4.25
C MET A 42 8.78 6.78 3.27
N ASP A 43 9.06 5.53 3.68
CA ASP A 43 8.78 4.34 2.88
C ASP A 43 7.28 4.19 2.58
N ALA A 44 6.42 4.47 3.56
CA ALA A 44 4.96 4.37 3.38
C ALA A 44 4.43 5.42 2.40
N ILE A 45 4.93 6.66 2.45
CA ILE A 45 4.56 7.74 1.52
C ILE A 45 5.03 7.41 0.11
N ASP A 46 6.27 6.94 -0.05
CA ASP A 46 6.84 6.60 -1.35
C ASP A 46 6.04 5.48 -2.02
N ARG A 47 5.72 4.41 -1.27
CA ARG A 47 4.88 3.30 -1.76
C ARG A 47 3.50 3.75 -2.19
N LEU A 48 2.84 4.58 -1.40
CA LEU A 48 1.51 5.10 -1.73
C LEU A 48 1.51 6.01 -2.96
N SER A 49 2.63 6.70 -3.22
CA SER A 49 2.82 7.54 -4.39
C SER A 49 3.06 6.71 -5.66
N HIS A 50 3.75 5.58 -5.52
CA HIS A 50 4.02 4.65 -6.63
C HIS A 50 2.86 3.69 -6.93
N ASP A 51 2.04 3.31 -5.95
CA ASP A 51 0.87 2.44 -6.14
C ASP A 51 -0.21 3.06 -7.05
N GLN A 52 -0.23 4.39 -7.20
CA GLN A 52 -1.11 5.09 -8.16
C GLN A 52 -0.77 4.79 -9.63
N ASN A 53 0.41 4.23 -9.91
CA ASN A 53 0.85 3.84 -11.26
C ASN A 53 0.81 2.30 -11.48
N ALA A 54 0.48 1.52 -10.45
CA ALA A 54 0.50 0.06 -10.48
C ALA A 54 -0.89 -0.58 -10.65
N THR A 55 -1.87 0.15 -11.19
CA THR A 55 -3.15 -0.45 -11.64
C THR A 55 -3.15 -0.65 -13.15
N ALA A 56 -2.20 -1.46 -13.65
CA ALA A 56 -2.46 -2.29 -14.82
C ALA A 56 -2.88 -3.67 -14.29
N PRO A 57 -4.12 -4.12 -14.49
CA PRO A 57 -4.47 -5.51 -14.23
C PRO A 57 -3.75 -6.37 -15.27
N ASN A 58 -2.54 -6.86 -14.97
CA ASN A 58 -1.92 -7.86 -15.82
C ASN A 58 -2.57 -9.21 -15.54
N LEU A 59 -3.74 -9.38 -16.17
CA LEU A 59 -4.40 -10.65 -16.38
C LEU A 59 -3.81 -11.27 -17.66
N THR A 60 -2.51 -11.58 -17.66
CA THR A 60 -1.88 -12.32 -18.76
C THR A 60 -0.76 -13.24 -18.28
N GLN A 61 -1.10 -14.15 -17.36
CA GLN A 61 -0.52 -15.51 -17.44
C GLN A 61 -1.56 -16.44 -18.08
N ALA A 62 -1.85 -16.16 -19.35
CA ALA A 62 -2.47 -17.10 -20.26
C ALA A 62 -1.67 -17.06 -21.56
N LEU A 63 -0.76 -18.02 -21.72
CA LEU A 63 -0.28 -18.42 -23.04
C LEU A 63 -0.82 -19.83 -23.30
N PRO A 64 -1.89 -19.98 -24.10
CA PRO A 64 -2.13 -21.19 -24.86
C PRO A 64 -1.48 -21.05 -26.25
N SER A 65 -0.66 -22.04 -26.65
CA SER A 65 -0.40 -22.52 -28.03
C SER A 65 0.98 -23.19 -28.04
N ASN A 66 1.08 -24.49 -27.82
CA ASN A 66 0.89 -25.54 -28.84
C ASN A 66 1.91 -25.44 -29.99
N LYS A 67 2.97 -26.26 -29.91
CA LYS A 67 3.61 -26.93 -31.04
C LYS A 67 4.18 -28.26 -30.57
#